data_AF-A0A2G6WHY4-F1
#
_entry.id   AF-A0A2G6WHY4-F1
#
_cell.length_a   1.000
_cell.length_b   1.000
_cell.length_c   1.000
_cell.angle_alpha   90.00
_cell.angle_beta   90.00
_cell.angle_gamma   90.00
#
_symmetry.space_group_name_H-M   'P 1'
#
loop_
_entity.id
_entity.type
_entity.pdbx_description
1 polymer ?
#
loop_
_entity_poly.entity_id
_entity_poly.type
_entity_poly.pdbx_seq_one_letter_code
_entity_poly.pdbx_strand_id
1 'polypeptide(L)'
;MKNARIKAIYNETFSGLKLFYRDTNLSENLISNYKIGQIIQEKGFTDMTSIGGGLFGNFRYLIASAHPKDLSKFNPDSAKIGHFLLDSIAYFKVLDIQKIGDKTQVFLLNIPDTSISLFKNSSSNLEEEIIEKARKKFSTKINSPLIPELQAENWKERTKSPIGMSDNGELFFDDSKIKIEPIKRIEINTAEKTITVNKKPWWKIW
;
A
#
# COMPACT_ATOMS: atom_id res chain seq x y z
N MET A 1 21.79 -11.83 0.56
CA MET A 1 20.67 -12.57 1.21
C MET A 1 20.49 -13.89 0.49
N LYS A 2 20.28 -15.03 1.18
CA LYS A 2 20.06 -16.34 0.54
C LYS A 2 18.68 -16.38 -0.14
N ASN A 3 18.55 -17.02 -1.31
CA ASN A 3 17.29 -17.09 -2.08
C ASN A 3 16.10 -17.63 -1.26
N ALA A 4 16.34 -18.58 -0.34
CA ALA A 4 15.30 -19.10 0.55
C ALA A 4 14.68 -18.02 1.45
N ARG A 5 15.49 -17.06 1.94
CA ARG A 5 15.00 -15.94 2.77
C ARG A 5 14.20 -14.94 1.94
N ILE A 6 14.63 -14.65 0.72
CA ILE A 6 13.86 -13.82 -0.23
C ILE A 6 12.49 -14.47 -0.49
N LYS A 7 12.47 -15.80 -0.72
CA LYS A 7 11.23 -16.55 -0.93
C LYS A 7 10.29 -16.49 0.27
N ALA A 8 10.81 -16.65 1.49
CA ALA A 8 10.01 -16.56 2.69
C ALA A 8 9.36 -15.17 2.83
N ILE A 9 10.13 -14.10 2.63
CA ILE A 9 9.63 -12.71 2.72
C ILE A 9 8.56 -12.44 1.67
N TYR A 10 8.78 -12.83 0.41
CA TYR A 10 7.79 -12.63 -0.64
C TYR A 10 6.54 -13.48 -0.43
N ASN A 11 6.68 -14.71 0.07
CA ASN A 11 5.52 -15.51 0.43
C ASN A 11 4.74 -14.88 1.60
N GLU A 12 5.43 -14.40 2.63
CA GLU A 12 4.81 -13.69 3.76
C GLU A 12 4.07 -12.42 3.32
N THR A 13 4.64 -11.67 2.37
CA THR A 13 4.08 -10.40 1.90
C THR A 13 2.93 -10.59 0.91
N PHE A 14 3.05 -11.53 -0.04
CA PHE A 14 2.11 -11.66 -1.15
C PHE A 14 1.10 -12.81 -1.01
N SER A 15 1.36 -13.81 -0.16
CA SER A 15 0.39 -14.90 0.05
C SER A 15 -0.82 -14.37 0.81
N GLY A 16 -2.02 -14.51 0.23
CA GLY A 16 -3.25 -13.98 0.82
C GLY A 16 -3.41 -12.47 0.71
N LEU A 17 -2.59 -11.79 -0.11
CA LEU A 17 -2.64 -10.35 -0.32
C LEU A 17 -4.03 -9.91 -0.81
N LYS A 18 -4.63 -8.95 -0.11
CA LYS A 18 -5.91 -8.32 -0.46
C LYS A 18 -5.73 -6.82 -0.59
N LEU A 19 -6.65 -6.18 -1.30
CA LEU A 19 -6.70 -4.73 -1.45
C LEU A 19 -7.77 -4.14 -0.54
N PHE A 20 -7.39 -3.06 0.14
CA PHE A 20 -8.23 -2.27 1.03
C PHE A 20 -8.16 -0.81 0.61
N TYR A 21 -9.16 -0.04 1.02
CA TYR A 21 -9.33 1.35 0.63
C TYR A 21 -9.40 2.23 1.89
N ARG A 22 -8.79 3.41 1.81
CA ARG A 22 -8.94 4.48 2.81
C ARG A 22 -8.99 5.80 2.07
N ASP A 23 -10.16 6.42 2.08
CA ASP A 23 -10.39 7.72 1.46
C ASP A 23 -10.27 8.82 2.51
N THR A 24 -9.73 9.97 2.08
CA THR A 24 -9.57 11.17 2.91
C THR A 24 -9.42 12.41 2.03
N ASN A 25 -9.30 13.58 2.68
CA ASN A 25 -8.87 14.82 2.05
C ASN A 25 -7.48 15.19 2.57
N LEU A 26 -6.53 15.39 1.65
CA LEU A 26 -5.18 15.86 1.99
C LEU A 26 -4.84 17.11 1.17
N SER A 27 -4.06 18.01 1.77
CA SER A 27 -3.50 19.14 1.03
C SER A 27 -2.43 18.66 0.05
N GLU A 28 -2.22 19.39 -1.05
CA GLU A 28 -1.19 19.06 -2.04
C GLU A 28 0.22 18.99 -1.42
N ASN A 29 0.49 19.78 -0.36
CA ASN A 29 1.74 19.68 0.40
C ASN A 29 1.94 18.27 0.98
N LEU A 30 0.92 17.73 1.67
CA LEU A 30 0.99 16.38 2.23
C LEU A 30 1.08 15.31 1.14
N ILE A 31 0.32 15.45 0.06
CA ILE A 31 0.34 14.52 -1.08
C ILE A 31 1.74 14.44 -1.70
N SER A 32 2.42 15.59 -1.85
CA SER A 32 3.73 15.68 -2.49
C SER A 32 4.87 14.99 -1.72
N ASN A 33 4.65 14.66 -0.44
CA ASN A 33 5.63 13.94 0.37
C ASN A 33 5.76 12.45 0.01
N TYR A 34 4.76 11.87 -0.67
CA TYR A 34 4.82 10.48 -1.12
C TYR A 34 5.62 10.35 -2.41
N LYS A 35 6.57 9.41 -2.42
CA LYS A 35 7.39 9.09 -3.61
C LYS A 35 7.34 7.60 -3.91
N ILE A 36 7.22 7.24 -5.19
CA ILE A 36 7.28 5.83 -5.62
C ILE A 36 8.61 5.20 -5.17
N GLY A 37 8.54 4.01 -4.59
CA GLY A 37 9.69 3.28 -4.03
C GLY A 37 10.15 3.76 -2.65
N GLN A 38 9.47 4.75 -2.07
CA GLN A 38 9.71 5.18 -0.69
C GLN A 38 9.21 4.13 0.30
N ILE A 39 9.94 3.96 1.40
CA ILE A 39 9.42 3.24 2.57
C ILE A 39 8.88 4.26 3.56
N ILE A 40 7.65 4.06 4.02
CA ILE A 40 7.02 4.87 5.07
C ILE A 40 6.63 3.98 6.24
N GLN A 41 6.51 4.58 7.42
CA GLN A 41 6.09 3.90 8.64
C GLN A 41 4.90 4.62 9.24
N GLU A 42 3.81 3.91 9.48
CA GLU A 42 2.70 4.40 10.29
C GLU A 42 2.92 4.01 11.75
N LYS A 43 2.84 4.99 12.67
CA LYS A 43 3.03 4.75 14.10
C LYS A 43 1.72 4.30 14.75
N GLY A 44 0.59 4.82 14.29
CA GLY A 44 -0.73 4.48 14.80
C GLY A 44 -1.34 3.25 14.12
N PHE A 45 -2.59 2.95 14.50
CA PHE A 45 -3.39 1.97 13.78
C PHE A 45 -3.79 2.48 12.40
N THR A 46 -3.89 1.57 11.43
CA THR A 46 -4.39 1.92 10.10
C THR A 46 -5.78 1.34 9.87
N ASP A 47 -6.80 2.15 10.10
CA ASP A 47 -8.18 1.83 9.71
C ASP A 47 -8.35 1.86 8.19
N MET A 48 -8.99 0.84 7.64
CA MET A 48 -9.27 0.70 6.21
C MET A 48 -10.50 -0.18 5.97
N THR A 49 -11.07 -0.09 4.77
CA THR A 49 -12.24 -0.87 4.36
C THR A 49 -11.90 -1.87 3.26
N SER A 50 -12.56 -3.02 3.26
CA SER A 50 -12.54 -3.97 2.14
C SER A 50 -13.48 -3.61 0.99
N ILE A 51 -14.34 -2.60 1.17
CA ILE A 51 -15.39 -2.22 0.21
C ILE A 51 -14.87 -1.09 -0.69
N GLY A 52 -14.78 -1.35 -2.00
CA GLY A 52 -14.29 -0.37 -2.98
C GLY A 52 -15.42 0.31 -3.75
N GLY A 53 -15.58 1.63 -3.59
CA GLY A 53 -16.55 2.46 -4.32
C GLY A 53 -15.91 3.65 -5.02
N GLY A 54 -16.73 4.67 -5.33
CA GLY A 54 -16.26 6.00 -5.72
C GLY A 54 -15.26 6.58 -4.72
N LEU A 55 -14.38 7.47 -5.18
CA LEU A 55 -13.44 8.14 -4.28
C LEU A 55 -14.13 9.32 -3.59
N PHE A 56 -14.22 9.26 -2.26
CA PHE A 56 -14.58 10.40 -1.42
C PHE A 56 -13.38 11.33 -1.22
N GLY A 57 -13.62 12.63 -1.27
CA GLY A 57 -12.56 13.63 -1.14
C GLY A 57 -11.65 13.73 -2.36
N ASN A 58 -10.39 14.11 -2.13
CA ASN A 58 -9.37 14.22 -3.18
C ASN A 58 -8.29 13.12 -3.11
N PHE A 59 -8.30 12.27 -2.09
CA PHE A 59 -7.19 11.35 -1.85
C PHE A 59 -7.63 9.95 -1.40
N ARG A 60 -7.00 8.92 -1.96
CA ARG A 60 -7.19 7.51 -1.59
C ARG A 60 -5.86 6.82 -1.33
N TYR A 61 -5.74 6.17 -0.19
CA TYR A 61 -4.80 5.07 -0.03
C TYR A 61 -5.45 3.79 -0.55
N LEU A 62 -4.86 3.19 -1.57
CA LEU A 62 -5.08 1.79 -1.88
C LEU A 62 -4.03 1.01 -1.08
N ILE A 63 -4.43 0.06 -0.26
CA ILE A 63 -3.53 -0.65 0.65
C ILE A 63 -3.58 -2.14 0.31
N ALA A 64 -2.43 -2.69 -0.06
CA ALA A 64 -2.25 -4.13 -0.21
C ALA A 64 -1.67 -4.70 1.10
N SER A 65 -2.37 -5.64 1.72
CA SER A 65 -1.87 -6.36 2.90
C SER A 65 -2.37 -7.80 2.95
N ALA A 66 -1.53 -8.69 3.47
CA ALA A 66 -1.83 -10.10 3.70
C ALA A 66 -2.33 -10.38 5.13
N HIS A 67 -1.96 -9.55 6.11
CA HIS A 67 -2.19 -9.81 7.54
C HIS A 67 -3.01 -8.75 8.30
N PRO A 68 -4.07 -8.15 7.72
CA PRO A 68 -4.89 -7.21 8.48
C PRO A 68 -5.86 -7.95 9.42
N LYS A 69 -6.20 -7.31 10.54
CA LYS A 69 -7.22 -7.79 11.47
C LYS A 69 -8.60 -7.42 10.94
N ASP A 70 -9.46 -8.42 10.77
CA ASP A 70 -10.82 -8.27 10.27
C ASP A 70 -11.76 -7.84 11.41
N LEU A 71 -12.02 -6.54 11.51
CA LEU A 71 -12.88 -6.00 12.55
C LEU A 71 -14.38 -6.10 12.21
N SER A 72 -14.70 -6.33 10.93
CA SER A 72 -16.07 -6.49 10.43
C SER A 72 -16.83 -7.62 11.10
N LYS A 73 -16.11 -8.60 11.69
CA LYS A 73 -16.67 -9.77 12.37
C LYS A 73 -17.15 -9.52 13.80
N PHE A 74 -16.76 -8.40 14.44
CA PHE A 74 -17.03 -8.21 15.86
C PHE A 74 -18.37 -7.51 16.15
N ASN A 75 -18.88 -6.69 15.25
CA ASN A 75 -20.17 -6.03 15.43
C ASN A 75 -20.82 -5.61 14.09
N PRO A 76 -22.16 -5.43 14.04
CA PRO A 76 -22.87 -5.08 12.81
C PRO A 76 -22.44 -3.76 12.18
N ASP A 77 -22.02 -2.77 12.96
CA ASP A 77 -21.62 -1.47 12.41
C ASP A 77 -20.26 -1.54 11.71
N SER A 78 -19.34 -2.35 12.24
CA SER A 78 -18.05 -2.65 11.59
C SER A 78 -18.23 -3.51 10.33
N ALA A 79 -19.26 -4.37 10.31
CA ALA A 79 -19.63 -5.17 9.14
C ALA A 79 -20.07 -4.30 7.96
N LYS A 80 -20.93 -3.30 8.22
CA LYS A 80 -21.45 -2.37 7.21
C LYS A 80 -20.36 -1.60 6.46
N ILE A 81 -19.27 -1.26 7.15
CA ILE A 81 -18.12 -0.57 6.55
C ILE A 81 -17.01 -1.52 6.11
N GLY A 82 -17.18 -2.83 6.26
CA GLY A 82 -16.16 -3.83 5.94
C GLY A 82 -14.81 -3.54 6.59
N HIS A 83 -14.82 -3.22 7.89
CA HIS A 83 -13.70 -2.67 8.65
C HIS A 83 -12.54 -3.65 8.81
N PHE A 84 -11.34 -3.23 8.42
CA PHE A 84 -10.07 -3.88 8.69
C PHE A 84 -9.10 -2.91 9.37
N LEU A 85 -8.16 -3.49 10.12
CA LEU A 85 -7.17 -2.75 10.88
C LEU A 85 -5.77 -3.35 10.68
N LEU A 86 -4.77 -2.51 10.41
CA LEU A 86 -3.37 -2.87 10.69
C LEU A 86 -2.96 -2.34 12.05
N ASP A 87 -2.13 -3.13 12.73
CA ASP A 87 -1.56 -2.76 14.02
C ASP A 87 -0.66 -1.52 13.91
N SER A 88 -0.36 -0.95 15.07
CA SER A 88 0.66 0.09 15.21
C SER A 88 2.02 -0.36 14.66
N ILE A 89 2.84 0.60 14.22
CA ILE A 89 4.19 0.35 13.69
C ILE A 89 4.13 -0.51 12.41
N ALA A 90 3.34 -0.07 11.44
CA ALA A 90 3.23 -0.72 10.13
C ALA A 90 4.18 -0.06 9.11
N TYR A 91 4.91 -0.87 8.35
CA TYR A 91 5.75 -0.39 7.24
C TYR A 91 5.05 -0.59 5.91
N PHE A 92 5.22 0.39 5.02
CA PHE A 92 4.70 0.33 3.67
C PHE A 92 5.76 0.73 2.65
N LYS A 93 5.75 0.06 1.51
CA LYS A 93 6.38 0.55 0.28
C LYS A 93 5.33 1.28 -0.56
N VAL A 94 5.63 2.49 -0.99
CA VAL A 94 4.82 3.20 -2.00
C VAL A 94 5.08 2.56 -3.36
N LEU A 95 4.11 1.83 -3.89
CA LEU A 95 4.23 1.12 -5.16
C LEU A 95 3.94 2.00 -6.37
N ASP A 96 2.93 2.86 -6.26
CA ASP A 96 2.45 3.67 -7.37
C ASP A 96 1.70 4.90 -6.87
N ILE A 97 1.67 5.95 -7.69
CA ILE A 97 0.92 7.18 -7.43
C ILE A 97 0.20 7.57 -8.72
N GLN A 98 -1.12 7.71 -8.66
CA GLN A 98 -1.98 7.99 -9.81
C GLN A 98 -2.80 9.25 -9.56
N LYS A 99 -2.82 10.17 -10.52
CA LYS A 99 -3.64 11.37 -10.47
C LYS A 99 -4.57 11.43 -11.68
N ILE A 100 -5.87 11.60 -11.42
CA ILE A 100 -6.91 11.79 -12.44
C ILE A 100 -7.71 13.02 -12.03
N GLY A 101 -7.52 14.13 -12.75
CA GLY A 101 -8.06 15.42 -12.34
C GLY A 101 -7.47 15.89 -11.01
N ASP A 102 -8.35 16.21 -10.06
CA ASP A 102 -8.03 16.63 -8.69
C ASP A 102 -7.88 15.44 -7.71
N LYS A 103 -8.12 14.22 -8.17
CA LYS A 103 -8.10 13.02 -7.33
C LYS A 103 -6.81 12.23 -7.45
N THR A 104 -6.24 11.87 -6.31
CA THR A 104 -4.98 11.13 -6.19
C THR A 104 -5.19 9.80 -5.49
N GLN A 105 -4.60 8.73 -6.03
CA GLN A 105 -4.47 7.43 -5.36
C GLN A 105 -3.00 7.12 -5.11
N VAL A 106 -2.63 6.85 -3.86
CA VAL A 106 -1.33 6.30 -3.47
C VAL A 106 -1.50 4.82 -3.15
N PHE A 107 -0.76 3.97 -3.86
CA PHE A 107 -0.79 2.53 -3.66
C PHE A 107 0.32 2.10 -2.70
N LEU A 108 -0.07 1.57 -1.56
CA LEU A 108 0.81 1.11 -0.49
C LEU A 108 0.83 -0.42 -0.42
N LEU A 109 2.02 -1.00 -0.35
CA LEU A 109 2.23 -2.40 0.00
C LEU A 109 2.69 -2.50 1.44
N ASN A 110 1.90 -3.14 2.31
CA ASN A 110 2.30 -3.45 3.66
C ASN A 110 3.40 -4.53 3.65
N ILE A 111 4.52 -4.24 4.29
CA ILE A 111 5.71 -5.11 4.31
C ILE A 111 6.15 -5.42 5.74
N PRO A 112 6.76 -6.59 6.00
CA PRO A 112 7.41 -6.87 7.28
C PRO A 112 8.56 -5.92 7.56
N ASP A 113 8.74 -5.52 8.82
CA ASP A 113 9.85 -4.68 9.30
C ASP A 113 11.24 -5.28 8.95
N THR A 114 11.39 -6.61 9.09
CA THR A 114 12.62 -7.34 8.77
C THR A 114 12.97 -7.36 7.27
N SER A 115 12.06 -6.86 6.42
CA SER A 115 12.19 -6.86 4.96
C SER A 115 12.38 -5.47 4.34
N ILE A 116 12.40 -4.40 5.13
CA ILE A 116 12.52 -3.01 4.68
C ILE A 116 13.67 -2.82 3.68
N SER A 117 14.87 -3.30 4.02
CA SER A 117 16.06 -3.16 3.16
C SER A 117 15.93 -3.94 1.84
N LEU A 118 15.21 -5.07 1.82
CA LEU A 118 14.94 -5.82 0.60
C LEU A 118 14.04 -4.99 -0.32
N PHE A 119 12.85 -4.62 0.17
CA PHE A 119 11.84 -3.91 -0.62
C PHE A 119 12.26 -2.52 -1.06
N LYS A 120 13.12 -1.84 -0.29
CA LYS A 120 13.72 -0.56 -0.70
C LYS A 120 14.61 -0.70 -1.93
N ASN A 121 15.31 -1.82 -2.05
CA ASN A 121 16.34 -2.05 -3.06
C ASN A 121 15.93 -3.08 -4.12
N SER A 122 14.66 -3.45 -4.20
CA SER A 122 14.15 -4.38 -5.19
C SER A 122 12.79 -3.98 -5.76
N SER A 123 12.49 -4.50 -6.94
CA SER A 123 11.14 -4.59 -7.50
C SER A 123 10.85 -6.04 -7.87
N SER A 124 9.58 -6.38 -8.11
CA SER A 124 9.22 -7.72 -8.58
C SER A 124 8.14 -7.70 -9.64
N ASN A 125 8.04 -8.80 -10.39
CA ASN A 125 6.93 -9.04 -11.31
C ASN A 125 5.57 -9.07 -10.59
N LEU A 126 5.53 -9.52 -9.33
CA LEU A 126 4.30 -9.47 -8.52
C LEU A 126 3.89 -8.03 -8.20
N GLU A 127 4.84 -7.14 -7.88
CA GLU A 127 4.56 -5.72 -7.66
C GLU A 127 3.98 -5.08 -8.93
N GLU A 128 4.55 -5.38 -10.09
CA GLU A 128 4.08 -4.87 -11.39
C GLU A 128 2.66 -5.33 -11.72
N GLU A 129 2.37 -6.63 -11.54
CA GLU A 129 1.04 -7.19 -11.80
C GLU A 129 -0.04 -6.53 -10.91
N ILE A 130 0.25 -6.31 -9.63
CA ILE A 130 -0.71 -5.65 -8.73
C ILE A 130 -0.84 -4.16 -9.02
N ILE A 131 0.23 -3.49 -9.45
CA ILE A 131 0.19 -2.08 -9.87
C ILE A 131 -0.72 -1.93 -11.09
N GLU A 132 -0.56 -2.76 -12.12
CA GLU A 132 -1.42 -2.71 -13.31
C GLU A 132 -2.90 -2.91 -12.97
N LYS A 133 -3.20 -3.90 -12.13
CA LYS A 133 -4.56 -4.14 -11.64
C LYS A 133 -5.08 -2.95 -10.84
N ALA A 134 -4.25 -2.33 -10.01
CA ALA A 134 -4.61 -1.13 -9.25
C ALA A 134 -4.92 0.06 -10.14
N ARG A 135 -4.10 0.31 -11.19
CA ARG A 135 -4.33 1.38 -12.19
C ARG A 135 -5.71 1.24 -12.84
N LYS A 136 -6.01 0.04 -13.34
CA LYS A 136 -7.30 -0.27 -13.99
C LYS A 136 -8.48 -0.13 -13.03
N LYS A 137 -8.32 -0.57 -11.78
CA LYS A 137 -9.35 -0.42 -10.74
C LYS A 137 -9.61 1.05 -10.41
N PHE A 138 -8.58 1.87 -10.33
CA PHE A 138 -8.74 3.29 -9.99
C PHE A 138 -9.51 4.02 -11.08
N SER A 139 -9.08 3.91 -12.34
CA SER A 139 -9.75 4.57 -13.47
C SER A 139 -11.22 4.16 -13.63
N THR A 140 -11.55 2.90 -13.33
CA THR A 140 -12.93 2.40 -13.40
C THR A 140 -13.80 2.79 -12.21
N LYS A 141 -13.23 2.88 -10.99
CA LYS A 141 -13.99 3.15 -9.77
C LYS A 141 -14.08 4.62 -9.38
N ILE A 142 -13.18 5.49 -9.84
CA ILE A 142 -13.04 6.86 -9.33
C ILE A 142 -14.34 7.67 -9.31
N ASN A 143 -15.20 7.47 -10.32
CA ASN A 143 -16.50 8.14 -10.48
C ASN A 143 -17.70 7.23 -10.21
N SER A 144 -17.48 6.03 -9.64
CA SER A 144 -18.59 5.20 -9.16
C SER A 144 -19.33 5.89 -8.00
N PRO A 145 -20.56 5.48 -7.67
CA PRO A 145 -21.25 5.98 -6.49
C PRO A 145 -20.41 5.82 -5.21
N LEU A 146 -20.52 6.79 -4.32
CA LEU A 146 -19.94 6.69 -2.98
C LEU A 146 -20.70 5.64 -2.16
N ILE A 147 -20.00 4.95 -1.27
CA ILE A 147 -20.60 3.98 -0.35
C ILE A 147 -21.13 4.76 0.86
N PRO A 148 -22.46 4.80 1.11
CA PRO A 148 -23.08 5.64 2.15
C PRO A 148 -22.50 5.41 3.54
N GLU A 149 -22.25 4.16 3.90
CA GLU A 149 -21.74 3.75 5.21
C GLU A 149 -20.34 4.31 5.48
N LEU A 150 -19.53 4.48 4.43
CA LEU A 150 -18.20 5.09 4.51
C LEU A 150 -18.26 6.64 4.50
N GLN A 151 -19.44 7.24 4.35
CA GLN A 151 -19.60 8.70 4.39
C GLN A 151 -19.97 9.23 5.79
N ALA A 152 -20.18 8.33 6.75
CA ALA A 152 -20.45 8.69 8.13
C ALA A 152 -19.27 9.43 8.77
N GLU A 153 -19.58 10.41 9.61
CA GLU A 153 -18.56 11.30 10.21
C GLU A 153 -17.55 10.54 11.06
N ASN A 154 -18.01 9.53 11.81
CA ASN A 154 -17.14 8.68 12.61
C ASN A 154 -16.09 7.91 11.79
N TRP A 155 -16.41 7.53 10.54
CA TRP A 155 -15.45 6.87 9.65
C TRP A 155 -14.46 7.88 9.08
N LYS A 156 -14.96 9.03 8.62
CA LYS A 156 -14.10 10.11 8.11
C LYS A 156 -13.10 10.59 9.15
N GLU A 157 -13.53 10.73 10.40
CA GLU A 157 -12.66 11.12 11.50
C GLU A 157 -11.57 10.07 11.80
N ARG A 158 -11.86 8.77 11.61
CA ARG A 158 -10.87 7.70 11.76
C ARG A 158 -9.83 7.70 10.64
N THR A 159 -10.24 8.06 9.42
CA THR A 159 -9.38 7.97 8.24
C THR A 159 -8.71 9.28 7.85
N LYS A 160 -9.00 10.39 8.55
CA LYS A 160 -8.58 11.75 8.16
C LYS A 160 -7.07 11.94 8.05
N SER A 161 -6.30 11.46 9.03
CA SER A 161 -4.87 11.72 9.11
C SER A 161 -4.10 11.04 7.97
N PRO A 162 -2.98 11.63 7.50
CA PRO A 162 -2.15 11.00 6.50
C PRO A 162 -1.44 9.76 7.07
N ILE A 163 -1.22 8.75 6.24
CA ILE A 163 -0.44 7.56 6.61
C ILE A 163 1.04 7.84 6.43
N GLY A 164 1.85 7.57 7.45
CA GLY A 164 3.31 7.59 7.38
C GLY A 164 3.97 8.93 7.70
N MET A 165 3.19 9.94 8.08
CA MET A 165 3.65 11.28 8.42
C MET A 165 2.72 11.98 9.41
N SER A 166 3.18 13.06 10.04
CA SER A 166 2.34 13.95 10.84
C SER A 166 1.39 14.78 9.96
N ASP A 167 0.39 15.40 10.57
CA ASP A 167 -0.50 16.35 9.87
C ASP A 167 0.24 17.58 9.31
N ASN A 168 1.49 17.82 9.74
CA ASN A 168 2.37 18.87 9.22
C ASN A 168 3.27 18.38 8.05
N GLY A 169 3.20 17.10 7.69
CA GLY A 169 3.98 16.50 6.60
C GLY A 169 5.35 15.95 7.01
N GLU A 170 5.62 15.84 8.31
CA GLU A 170 6.89 15.27 8.79
C GLU A 170 6.81 13.73 8.75
N LEU A 171 7.64 13.10 7.92
CA LEU A 171 7.69 11.64 7.80
C LEU A 171 8.13 11.02 9.12
N PHE A 172 7.42 9.96 9.53
CA PHE A 172 7.76 9.22 10.75
C PHE A 172 8.98 8.32 10.60
N PHE A 173 9.34 8.01 9.36
CA PHE A 173 10.47 7.17 9.02
C PHE A 173 11.33 7.81 7.94
N ASP A 174 12.63 7.87 8.20
CA ASP A 174 13.63 8.40 7.30
C ASP A 174 14.27 7.25 6.51
N ASP A 175 13.69 6.97 5.34
CA ASP A 175 14.13 5.87 4.48
C ASP A 175 15.44 6.15 3.73
N SER A 176 15.97 7.38 3.80
CA SER A 176 17.29 7.73 3.25
C SER A 176 18.44 7.07 4.02
N LYS A 177 18.18 6.69 5.27
CA LYS A 177 19.14 5.96 6.13
C LYS A 177 19.30 4.50 5.74
N ILE A 178 18.41 3.96 4.90
CA ILE A 178 18.55 2.59 4.40
C ILE A 178 19.70 2.56 3.40
N LYS A 179 20.66 1.65 3.62
CA LYS A 179 21.75 1.42 2.68
C LYS A 179 21.20 1.13 1.29
N ILE A 180 21.56 1.98 0.34
CA ILE A 180 21.20 1.82 -1.08
C ILE A 180 22.10 0.75 -1.69
N GLU A 181 21.48 -0.24 -2.30
CA GLU A 181 22.15 -1.25 -3.13
C GLU A 181 21.69 -1.10 -4.58
N PRO A 182 22.45 -1.63 -5.56
CA PRO A 182 21.97 -1.71 -6.93
C PRO A 182 20.59 -2.40 -6.97
N ILE A 183 19.62 -1.74 -7.61
CA ILE A 183 18.24 -2.22 -7.69
C ILE A 183 18.23 -3.63 -8.29
N LYS A 184 17.59 -4.56 -7.59
CA LYS A 184 17.42 -5.95 -8.03
C LYS A 184 16.00 -6.17 -8.50
N ARG A 185 15.84 -6.73 -9.69
CA ARG A 185 14.53 -7.24 -10.13
C ARG A 185 14.39 -8.67 -9.66
N ILE A 186 13.31 -8.97 -8.96
CA ILE A 186 13.00 -10.30 -8.43
C ILE A 186 11.88 -10.89 -9.26
N GLU A 187 12.18 -11.97 -9.96
CA GLU A 187 11.21 -12.73 -10.74
C GLU A 187 10.77 -13.94 -9.91
N ILE A 188 9.46 -14.03 -9.69
CA ILE A 188 8.84 -15.08 -8.90
C ILE A 188 7.93 -15.88 -9.83
N ASN A 189 8.23 -17.16 -9.99
CA ASN A 189 7.33 -18.10 -10.64
C ASN A 189 6.55 -18.85 -9.56
N THR A 190 5.29 -18.46 -9.38
CA THR A 190 4.41 -19.04 -8.35
C THR A 190 4.08 -20.51 -8.64
N ALA A 191 4.01 -20.91 -9.91
CA ALA A 191 3.69 -22.29 -10.32
C ALA A 191 4.87 -23.24 -10.05
N GLU A 192 6.08 -22.81 -10.39
CA GLU A 192 7.31 -23.61 -10.18
C GLU A 192 7.93 -23.40 -8.79
N LYS A 193 7.39 -22.45 -8.00
CA LYS A 193 7.93 -22.03 -6.70
C LYS A 193 9.42 -21.62 -6.77
N THR A 194 9.88 -21.11 -7.92
CA THR A 194 11.26 -20.67 -8.16
C THR A 194 11.37 -19.15 -8.04
N ILE A 195 12.57 -18.68 -7.67
CA ILE A 195 12.89 -17.24 -7.61
C ILE A 195 14.20 -16.99 -8.33
N THR A 196 14.16 -16.06 -9.27
CA THR A 196 15.32 -15.57 -10.01
C THR A 196 15.56 -14.12 -9.65
N VAL A 197 16.77 -13.80 -9.18
CA VAL A 197 17.16 -12.42 -8.87
C VAL A 197 18.00 -11.90 -10.02
N ASN A 198 17.40 -11.07 -10.86
CA ASN A 198 18.10 -10.46 -11.97
C ASN A 198 18.91 -9.26 -11.46
N LYS A 199 20.22 -9.30 -11.68
CA LYS A 199 21.16 -8.22 -11.31
C LYS A 199 21.27 -7.14 -12.38
N LYS A 200 20.67 -7.33 -13.56
CA LYS A 200 20.68 -6.33 -14.63
C LYS A 200 19.62 -5.25 -14.37
N PRO A 201 19.93 -3.96 -14.62
CA PRO A 201 18.94 -2.88 -14.51
C PRO A 201 17.74 -3.12 -15.40
N TRP A 202 16.54 -2.74 -14.93
CA TRP A 202 15.26 -3.02 -15.60
C TRP A 202 15.13 -2.43 -17.01
N TRP A 203 15.85 -1.33 -17.31
CA TRP A 203 15.90 -0.71 -18.64
C TRP A 203 16.84 -1.41 -19.64
N LYS A 204 17.50 -2.51 -19.26
CA LYS A 204 18.35 -3.33 -20.15
C LYS A 204 17.74 -4.69 -20.52
N ILE A 205 16.44 -4.88 -20.28
CA ILE A 205 15.71 -6.13 -20.54
C ILE A 205 14.76 -5.99 -21.76
N TRP A 206 14.92 -4.93 -22.55
CA TRP A 206 14.28 -4.74 -23.86
C TRP A 206 15.34 -4.53 -24.93
#